data_AF-A0A2W4L427-F1
#
_entry.id   AF-A0A2W4L427-F1
#
_cell.length_a   1.000
_cell.length_b   1.000
_cell.length_c   1.000
_cell.angle_alpha   90.00
_cell.angle_beta   90.00
_cell.angle_gamma   90.00
#
_symmetry.space_group_name_H-M   'P 1'
#
loop_
_entity.id
_entity.type
_entity.pdbx_description
1 polymer ?
#
loop_
_entity_poly.entity_id
_entity_poly.type
_entity_poly.pdbx_seq_one_letter_code
_entity_poly.pdbx_strand_id
1 'polypeptide(L)'
;RDGQGGGPRGFRGTPSPPFRTLSDPDGARRKPYGVKKALGLINGRVTFVIAPDRTIRHVFRSQLKFRQHVSEALNTLRALRSHGARPGPSAPHP
;
A
#
# COMPACT_ATOMS: atom_id res chain seq x y z
N ARG A 1 -23.94 8.63 -22.40
CA ARG A 1 -24.72 9.54 -21.52
C ARG A 1 -24.95 8.80 -20.22
N ASP A 2 -24.80 9.52 -19.11
CA ASP A 2 -25.31 9.24 -17.75
C ASP A 2 -24.42 8.40 -16.81
N GLY A 3 -23.97 9.06 -15.72
CA GLY A 3 -23.35 8.39 -14.57
C GLY A 3 -22.09 9.05 -13.98
N GLN A 4 -22.08 10.37 -13.75
CA GLN A 4 -21.06 11.01 -12.90
C GLN A 4 -21.12 10.43 -11.47
N GLY A 5 -20.18 9.55 -11.11
CA GLY A 5 -19.94 9.13 -9.73
C GLY A 5 -19.01 10.11 -9.02
N GLY A 6 -19.57 11.00 -8.20
CA GLY A 6 -18.83 12.00 -7.44
C GLY A 6 -18.16 11.46 -6.17
N GLY A 7 -16.85 11.72 -6.02
CA GLY A 7 -16.10 11.68 -4.75
C GLY A 7 -14.66 11.13 -4.92
N PRO A 8 -13.61 11.75 -4.35
CA PRO A 8 -13.61 12.60 -3.15
C PRO A 8 -13.56 14.08 -3.51
N ARG A 9 -14.27 14.88 -2.70
CA ARG A 9 -13.96 16.30 -2.57
C ARG A 9 -12.52 16.38 -2.11
N GLY A 10 -11.63 16.87 -2.98
CA GLY A 10 -10.24 17.11 -2.62
C GLY A 10 -10.19 17.87 -1.30
N PHE A 11 -9.19 17.58 -0.48
CA PHE A 11 -8.81 18.40 0.67
C PHE A 11 -8.62 19.86 0.19
N ARG A 12 -9.69 20.64 0.13
CA ARG A 12 -9.66 22.03 -0.34
C ARG A 12 -8.92 22.82 0.73
N GLY A 13 -7.70 23.26 0.40
CA GLY A 13 -6.89 24.14 1.23
C GLY A 13 -5.58 23.56 1.76
N THR A 14 -5.21 22.31 1.43
CA THR A 14 -3.90 21.75 1.80
C THR A 14 -3.04 21.44 0.58
N PRO A 15 -1.71 21.65 0.65
CA PRO A 15 -0.79 21.22 -0.40
C PRO A 15 -0.99 19.75 -0.73
N SER A 16 -0.84 19.39 -2.01
CA SER A 16 -0.91 17.99 -2.43
C SER A 16 0.17 17.18 -1.69
N PRO A 17 -0.16 16.00 -1.17
CA PRO A 17 0.84 15.15 -0.53
C PRO A 17 1.91 14.74 -1.55
N PRO A 18 3.14 14.42 -1.11
CA PRO A 18 4.26 14.07 -1.99
C PRO A 18 4.07 12.73 -2.74
N PHE A 19 2.91 12.10 -2.59
CA PHE A 19 2.56 10.83 -3.20
C PHE A 19 1.12 10.87 -3.72
N ARG A 20 0.86 10.12 -4.79
CA ARG A 20 -0.50 9.96 -5.33
C ARG A 20 -1.39 9.32 -4.28
N THR A 21 -2.55 9.94 -4.05
CA THR A 21 -3.61 9.37 -3.23
C THR A 21 -4.62 8.67 -4.13
N LEU A 22 -5.21 7.60 -3.61
CA LEU A 22 -6.25 6.84 -4.28
C LEU A 22 -7.51 6.87 -3.43
N SER A 23 -8.62 7.32 -4.01
CA SER A 23 -9.93 7.17 -3.40
C SER A 23 -10.58 5.87 -3.88
N ASP A 24 -11.21 5.15 -2.96
CA ASP A 24 -11.96 3.91 -3.21
C ASP A 24 -13.31 3.99 -2.48
N PRO A 25 -14.21 4.88 -2.93
CA PRO A 25 -15.48 5.16 -2.24
C PRO A 25 -16.38 3.91 -2.13
N ASP A 26 -16.42 3.08 -3.17
CA ASP A 26 -17.22 1.85 -3.21
C ASP A 26 -16.50 0.63 -2.62
N GLY A 27 -15.25 0.79 -2.19
CA GLY A 27 -14.42 -0.28 -1.65
C GLY A 27 -14.06 -1.39 -2.67
N ALA A 28 -14.31 -1.16 -3.96
CA ALA A 28 -14.13 -2.16 -5.01
C ALA A 28 -12.67 -2.60 -5.13
N ARG A 29 -11.72 -1.68 -4.92
CA ARG A 29 -10.28 -1.98 -4.98
C ARG A 29 -9.77 -2.63 -3.71
N ARG A 30 -10.34 -2.32 -2.55
CA ARG A 30 -9.94 -2.90 -1.25
C ARG A 30 -10.40 -4.34 -1.06
N LYS A 31 -11.56 -4.74 -1.62
CA LYS A 31 -12.09 -6.11 -1.55
C LYS A 31 -11.07 -7.21 -1.92
N PRO A 32 -10.40 -7.16 -3.08
CA PRO A 32 -9.43 -8.20 -3.46
C PRO A 32 -8.20 -8.29 -2.55
N TYR A 33 -7.85 -7.22 -1.82
CA TYR A 33 -6.75 -7.23 -0.85
C TYR A 33 -7.10 -7.92 0.48
N GLY A 34 -8.29 -8.54 0.59
CA GLY A 34 -8.70 -9.31 1.77
C GLY A 34 -8.83 -8.48 3.04
N VAL A 35 -9.06 -7.17 2.90
CA VAL A 35 -9.22 -6.29 4.06
C VAL A 35 -10.65 -6.40 4.58
N LYS A 36 -10.80 -7.19 5.64
CA LYS A 36 -12.07 -7.34 6.36
C LYS A 36 -12.44 -6.03 7.09
N LYS A 37 -13.73 -5.74 7.20
CA LYS A 37 -14.23 -4.66 8.06
C LYS A 37 -13.98 -5.06 9.52
N ALA A 38 -13.46 -4.15 10.32
CA ALA A 38 -13.40 -4.32 11.77
C ALA A 38 -14.81 -4.09 12.32
N LEU A 39 -15.33 -5.05 13.10
CA LEU A 39 -16.68 -5.03 13.71
C LEU A 39 -17.84 -4.79 12.72
N GLY A 40 -17.67 -5.06 11.42
CA GLY A 40 -18.69 -4.81 10.39
C GLY A 40 -18.95 -3.32 10.05
N LEU A 41 -18.53 -2.38 10.90
CA LEU A 41 -18.79 -0.95 10.76
C LEU A 41 -17.60 -0.15 10.23
N ILE A 42 -16.37 -0.47 10.64
CA ILE A 42 -15.22 0.39 10.35
C ILE A 42 -14.28 -0.32 9.39
N ASN A 43 -13.94 0.38 8.30
CA ASN A 43 -12.85 0.00 7.42
C ASN A 43 -11.54 0.06 8.21
N GLY A 44 -11.16 -1.06 8.85
CA GLY A 44 -9.95 -1.15 9.66
C GLY A 44 -8.73 -0.65 8.89
N ARG A 45 -7.85 0.10 9.56
CA ARG A 45 -6.57 0.52 9.01
C ARG A 45 -5.68 -0.68 8.70
N VAL A 46 -5.19 -0.74 7.46
CA VAL A 46 -4.23 -1.72 6.99
C VAL A 46 -3.19 -1.03 6.12
N THR A 47 -1.93 -1.40 6.29
CA THR A 47 -0.80 -0.95 5.46
C THR A 47 -0.23 -2.16 4.72
N PHE A 48 0.03 -1.99 3.42
CA PHE A 48 0.61 -3.02 2.56
C PHE A 48 1.99 -2.60 2.09
N VAL A 49 2.92 -3.55 2.04
CA VAL A 49 4.18 -3.41 1.31
C VAL A 49 4.12 -4.32 0.09
N ILE A 50 4.14 -3.72 -1.10
CA ILE A 50 4.03 -4.41 -2.38
C ILE A 50 5.36 -4.28 -3.11
N ALA A 51 5.94 -5.39 -3.54
CA ALA A 51 7.19 -5.42 -4.30
C ALA A 51 6.95 -5.12 -5.79
N PRO A 52 8.01 -4.79 -6.56
CA PRO A 52 7.90 -4.52 -8.00
C PRO A 52 7.33 -5.70 -8.82
N ASP A 53 7.47 -6.92 -8.32
CA ASP A 53 6.90 -8.15 -8.87
C ASP A 53 5.38 -8.29 -8.63
N ARG A 54 4.73 -7.25 -8.09
CA ARG A 54 3.30 -7.20 -7.73
C ARG A 54 2.91 -8.16 -6.59
N THR A 55 3.88 -8.68 -5.84
CA THR A 55 3.63 -9.53 -4.67
C THR A 55 3.50 -8.70 -3.41
N ILE A 56 2.51 -9.02 -2.57
CA ILE A 56 2.39 -8.45 -1.22
C ILE A 56 3.44 -9.11 -0.33
N ARG A 57 4.40 -8.32 0.17
CA ARG A 57 5.50 -8.80 1.02
C ARG A 57 5.24 -8.60 2.50
N HIS A 58 4.39 -7.62 2.85
CA HIS A 58 3.98 -7.40 4.24
C HIS A 58 2.57 -6.82 4.32
N VAL A 59 1.83 -7.22 5.35
CA VAL A 59 0.50 -6.71 5.68
C VAL A 59 0.46 -6.34 7.16
N PHE A 60 0.39 -5.06 7.46
CA PHE A 60 0.24 -4.57 8.82
C PHE A 60 -1.20 -4.21 9.13
N ARG A 61 -1.80 -4.84 10.14
CA ARG A 61 -3.17 -4.59 10.59
C ARG A 61 -3.16 -4.12 12.04
N SER A 62 -3.31 -2.81 12.27
CA SER A 62 -3.48 -2.31 13.64
C SER A 62 -4.31 -1.03 13.68
N GLN A 63 -5.34 -1.03 14.54
CA GLN A 63 -6.13 0.17 14.81
C GLN A 63 -5.44 1.06 15.85
N LEU A 64 -4.73 0.49 16.84
CA LEU A 64 -4.16 1.22 17.98
C LEU A 64 -2.69 1.60 17.79
N LYS A 65 -1.91 0.84 17.03
CA LYS A 65 -0.46 1.06 16.92
C LYS A 65 -0.12 1.90 15.69
N PHE A 66 -0.38 3.20 15.79
CA PHE A 66 -0.28 4.14 14.68
C PHE A 66 1.13 4.32 14.12
N ARG A 67 2.19 4.14 14.91
CA ARG A 67 3.56 4.37 14.45
C ARG A 67 4.32 3.10 14.05
N GLN A 68 3.89 1.94 14.55
CA GLN A 68 4.62 0.68 14.34
C GLN A 68 4.66 0.25 12.86
N HIS A 69 3.63 0.59 12.08
CA HIS A 69 3.59 0.28 10.64
C HIS A 69 4.79 0.83 9.86
N VAL A 70 5.35 1.97 10.27
CA VAL A 70 6.50 2.61 9.59
C VAL A 70 7.75 1.76 9.77
N SER A 71 8.06 1.40 11.01
CA SER A 71 9.25 0.59 11.32
C SER A 71 9.18 -0.79 10.66
N GLU A 72 8.01 -1.43 10.68
CA GLU A 72 7.81 -2.72 10.02
C GLU A 72 7.95 -2.61 8.49
N ALA A 73 7.32 -1.59 7.87
CA ALA A 73 7.43 -1.39 6.43
C ALA A 73 8.89 -1.14 6.02
N LEU A 74 9.63 -0.31 6.75
CA LEU A 74 11.05 -0.06 6.49
C LEU A 74 11.89 -1.33 6.65
N ASN A 75 11.60 -2.16 7.65
CA ASN A 75 12.30 -3.43 7.85
C ASN A 75 12.06 -4.39 6.67
N THR A 76 10.80 -4.56 6.24
CA THR A 76 10.46 -5.37 5.06
C THR A 76 11.18 -4.86 3.81
N LEU A 77 11.18 -3.54 3.58
CA LEU A 77 11.84 -2.94 2.41
C LEU A 77 13.36 -3.18 2.43
N ARG A 78 14.01 -3.09 3.59
CA ARG A 78 15.44 -3.42 3.73
C ARG A 78 15.71 -4.88 3.41
N ALA A 79 14.90 -5.79 3.96
CA ALA A 79 15.03 -7.22 3.67
C ALA A 79 14.85 -7.54 2.18
N LEU A 80 13.91 -6.88 1.50
CA LEU A 80 13.70 -7.03 0.05
C LEU A 80 14.89 -6.53 -0.77
N ARG A 81 15.51 -5.41 -0.38
CA ARG A 81 16.70 -4.89 -1.06
C ARG A 81 17.89 -5.84 -0.93
N SER A 82 18.07 -6.46 0.25
CA SER A 82 19.13 -7.44 0.47
C SER A 82 18.95 -8.73 -0.35
N HIS A 83 17.72 -9.09 -0.71
CA HIS A 83 17.41 -10.29 -1.51
C HIS A 83 17.15 -9.98 -3.00
N GLY A 84 17.24 -8.71 -3.41
CA GLY A 84 16.80 -8.21 -4.72
C GLY A 84 17.89 -7.57 -5.59
N ALA A 85 19.16 -7.64 -5.20
CA ALA A 85 20.26 -7.34 -6.10
C ALA A 85 20.38 -8.49 -7.10
N ARG A 86 19.78 -8.36 -8.29
CA ARG A 86 20.24 -9.14 -9.44
C ARG A 86 21.75 -8.89 -9.57
N PRO A 87 22.64 -9.91 -9.54
CA PRO A 87 23.93 -9.72 -10.17
C PRO A 87 23.63 -9.32 -11.62
N GLY A 88 24.19 -8.19 -12.08
CA GLY A 88 24.20 -7.88 -13.51
C GLY A 88 24.80 -9.04 -14.30
N PRO A 89 24.59 -9.14 -15.63
CA PRO A 89 25.10 -10.26 -16.41
C PRO A 89 26.58 -10.43 -16.09
N SER A 90 26.90 -11.55 -15.43
CA SER A 90 28.25 -11.94 -15.11
C SER A 90 29.00 -12.03 -16.43
N ALA A 91 30.00 -11.16 -16.60
CA ALA A 91 30.92 -11.23 -17.71
C ALA A 91 31.48 -12.66 -17.80
N PRO A 92 31.70 -13.19 -19.01
CA PRO A 92 32.27 -14.53 -19.15
C PRO A 92 33.66 -14.54 -18.52
N HIS A 93 33.87 -15.46 -17.59
CA HIS A 93 35.20 -15.79 -17.12
C HIS A 93 35.99 -16.48 -18.27
N PRO A 94 37.30 -16.21 -18.39
CA PRO A 94 38.15 -16.73 -19.47
C PRO A 94 38.29 -18.25 -19.46
#